data_AF-A0A1U9JJN4-F1
#
_entry.id   AF-A0A1U9JJN4-F1
#
_cell.length_a   1.000
_cell.length_b   1.000
_cell.length_c   1.000
_cell.angle_alpha   90.00
_cell.angle_beta   90.00
_cell.angle_gamma   90.00
#
_symmetry.space_group_name_H-M   'P 1'
#
loop_
_entity.id
_entity.type
_entity.pdbx_description
1 polymer ?
#
loop_
_entity_poly.entity_id
_entity_poly.type
_entity_poly.pdbx_seq_one_letter_code
_entity_poly.pdbx_strand_id
1 'polypeptide(L)'
;MPVKCELSRIDSLKTFYAQISQGLALPAHFGHNLDALEDALNDVPGPVELFWHNAISARNDMGEEAFESLTAVLHAVASERDDFKVWIGLS
;
A
#
# COMPACT_ATOMS: atom_id res chain seq x y z
N MET A 1 5.84 16.56 -9.43
CA MET A 1 5.10 16.61 -8.15
C MET A 1 4.89 15.17 -7.72
N PRO A 2 5.03 14.82 -6.43
CA PRO A 2 4.83 13.45 -5.99
C PRO A 2 3.37 13.02 -6.16
N VAL A 3 3.17 11.77 -6.55
CA VAL A 3 1.88 11.09 -6.50
C VAL A 3 1.59 10.78 -5.04
N LYS A 4 0.46 11.29 -4.53
CA LYS A 4 0.02 11.05 -3.16
C LYS A 4 -1.06 9.98 -3.14
N CYS A 5 -0.87 8.94 -2.35
CA CYS A 5 -1.82 7.86 -2.14
C CYS A 5 -2.25 7.83 -0.67
N GLU A 6 -3.55 8.00 -0.43
CA GLU A 6 -4.14 8.10 0.91
C GLU A 6 -5.02 6.87 1.14
N LEU A 7 -4.61 5.99 2.05
CA LEU A 7 -5.34 4.79 2.43
C LEU A 7 -5.99 4.99 3.79
N SER A 8 -7.30 4.70 3.89
CA SER A 8 -8.03 4.86 5.14
C SER A 8 -9.19 3.87 5.25
N ARG A 9 -9.62 3.55 6.48
CA ARG A 9 -10.73 2.61 6.73
C ARG A 9 -10.52 1.27 6.03
N ILE A 10 -9.29 0.78 6.05
CA ILE A 10 -8.95 -0.53 5.49
C ILE A 10 -9.39 -1.58 6.50
N ASP A 11 -10.32 -2.45 6.12
CA ASP A 11 -10.87 -3.52 6.96
C ASP A 11 -10.52 -4.93 6.44
N SER A 12 -9.91 -5.01 5.26
CA SER A 12 -9.64 -6.27 4.57
C SER A 12 -8.57 -6.07 3.48
N LEU A 13 -7.97 -7.18 3.04
CA LEU A 13 -7.07 -7.20 1.86
C LEU A 13 -7.77 -6.63 0.62
N LYS A 14 -9.05 -6.95 0.44
CA LYS A 14 -9.84 -6.44 -0.70
C LYS A 14 -9.92 -4.92 -0.69
N THR A 15 -10.23 -4.32 0.46
CA THR A 15 -10.32 -2.86 0.62
C THR A 15 -8.95 -2.22 0.41
N PHE A 16 -7.87 -2.83 0.94
CA PHE A 16 -6.51 -2.38 0.70
C PHE A 16 -6.17 -2.34 -0.79
N TYR A 17 -6.33 -3.48 -1.48
CA TYR A 17 -6.01 -3.58 -2.90
C TYR A 17 -6.84 -2.63 -3.75
N ALA A 18 -8.12 -2.44 -3.43
CA ALA A 18 -8.97 -1.49 -4.16
C ALA A 18 -8.47 -0.05 -4.01
N GLN A 19 -8.18 0.40 -2.78
CA GLN A 19 -7.74 1.77 -2.53
C GLN A 19 -6.36 2.06 -3.11
N ILE A 20 -5.39 1.16 -2.94
CA ILE A 20 -4.04 1.38 -3.49
C ILE A 20 -4.02 1.35 -5.02
N SER A 21 -4.83 0.47 -5.63
CA SER A 21 -4.98 0.42 -7.08
C SER A 21 -5.54 1.74 -7.62
N GLN A 22 -6.53 2.30 -6.95
CA GLN A 22 -7.12 3.57 -7.33
C GLN A 22 -6.17 4.74 -7.07
N GLY A 23 -5.54 4.79 -5.90
CA GLY A 23 -4.68 5.90 -5.48
C GLY A 23 -3.39 6.03 -6.29
N LEU A 24 -2.86 4.91 -6.79
CA LEU A 24 -1.67 4.87 -7.64
C LEU A 24 -1.97 4.63 -9.12
N ALA A 25 -3.25 4.56 -9.50
CA ALA A 25 -3.70 4.23 -10.86
C ALA A 25 -3.03 2.96 -11.43
N LEU A 26 -3.00 1.89 -10.64
CA LEU A 26 -2.41 0.60 -11.03
C LEU A 26 -3.15 -0.03 -12.22
N PRO A 27 -2.51 -0.91 -13.00
CA PRO A 27 -3.12 -1.52 -14.17
C PRO A 27 -4.41 -2.29 -13.85
N ALA A 28 -5.37 -2.30 -14.78
CA ALA A 28 -6.64 -3.01 -14.61
C ALA A 28 -6.51 -4.53 -14.41
N HIS A 29 -5.36 -5.11 -14.79
CA HIS A 29 -5.04 -6.52 -14.61
C HIS A 29 -4.21 -6.80 -13.35
N PHE A 30 -4.17 -5.87 -12.39
CA PHE A 30 -3.50 -6.05 -11.10
C PHE A 30 -4.00 -7.30 -10.37
N GLY A 31 -3.07 -8.20 -10.01
CA GLY A 31 -3.37 -9.56 -9.56
C GLY A 31 -3.90 -9.73 -8.12
N HIS A 32 -4.03 -8.64 -7.36
CA HIS A 32 -4.57 -8.63 -5.99
C HIS A 32 -3.93 -9.66 -5.03
N ASN A 33 -2.60 -9.79 -5.09
CA ASN A 33 -1.78 -10.60 -4.19
C ASN A 33 -0.46 -9.86 -3.87
N LEU A 34 0.37 -10.40 -2.97
CA LEU A 34 1.57 -9.72 -2.48
C LEU A 34 2.64 -9.54 -3.57
N ASP A 35 2.90 -10.57 -4.37
CA ASP A 35 3.89 -10.49 -5.46
C ASP A 35 3.46 -9.45 -6.49
N ALA A 36 2.18 -9.48 -6.89
CA ALA A 36 1.63 -8.51 -7.81
C ALA A 36 1.67 -7.08 -7.23
N LEU A 37 1.50 -6.93 -5.91
CA LEU A 37 1.62 -5.65 -5.22
C LEU A 37 3.04 -5.11 -5.32
N GLU A 38 4.03 -5.92 -4.99
CA GLU A 38 5.44 -5.54 -5.09
C GLU A 38 5.82 -5.12 -6.52
N ASP A 39 5.47 -5.94 -7.52
CA ASP A 39 5.69 -5.65 -8.94
C ASP A 39 5.04 -4.31 -9.34
N ALA A 40 3.77 -4.13 -9.01
CA ALA A 40 3.02 -2.93 -9.37
C ALA A 40 3.61 -1.67 -8.71
N LEU A 41 4.04 -1.76 -7.45
CA LEU A 41 4.65 -0.64 -6.75
C LEU A 41 6.04 -0.30 -7.29
N ASN A 42 6.80 -1.28 -7.77
CA ASN A 42 8.08 -1.05 -8.44
C ASN A 42 7.90 -0.35 -9.80
N ASP A 43 6.83 -0.67 -10.53
CA ASP A 43 6.53 -0.10 -11.85
C ASP A 43 5.86 1.29 -11.81
N VAL A 44 5.30 1.71 -10.66
CA VAL A 44 4.63 3.01 -10.56
C VAL A 44 5.63 4.16 -10.78
N PRO A 45 5.34 5.10 -11.72
CA PRO A 45 6.15 6.30 -11.90
C PRO A 45 6.19 7.15 -10.64
N GLY A 46 7.38 7.40 -10.11
CA GLY A 46 7.56 8.23 -8.92
C GLY A 46 7.81 9.71 -9.20
N PRO A 47 8.00 10.52 -8.14
CA PRO A 47 8.05 10.12 -6.73
C PRO A 47 6.66 9.80 -6.15
N VAL A 48 6.59 8.86 -5.20
CA VAL A 48 5.36 8.42 -4.52
C VAL A 48 5.43 8.71 -3.01
N GLU A 49 4.33 9.23 -2.47
CA GLU A 49 4.09 9.39 -1.04
C GLU A 49 2.82 8.62 -0.66
N LEU A 50 2.97 7.52 0.09
CA LEU A 50 1.87 6.67 0.55
C LEU A 50 1.60 6.85 2.04
N PHE A 51 0.38 7.24 2.36
CA PHE A 51 -0.08 7.46 3.72
C PHE A 51 -1.17 6.45 4.06
N TRP A 52 -0.94 5.60 5.07
CA TRP A 52 -1.92 4.64 5.57
C TRP A 52 -2.39 5.03 6.97
N HIS A 53 -3.57 5.62 7.02
CA HIS A 53 -4.24 6.10 8.23
C HIS A 53 -4.93 4.99 9.01
N ASN A 54 -5.02 5.16 10.33
CA ASN A 54 -5.75 4.25 11.23
C ASN A 54 -5.28 2.79 11.15
N ALA A 55 -3.97 2.58 11.00
CA ALA A 55 -3.36 1.26 10.79
C ALA A 55 -3.65 0.25 11.92
N ILE A 56 -3.85 0.71 13.17
CA ILE A 56 -4.24 -0.16 14.29
C ILE A 56 -5.63 -0.76 14.06
N SER A 57 -6.60 0.03 13.59
CA SER A 57 -7.93 -0.50 13.24
C SER A 57 -7.80 -1.52 12.11
N ALA A 58 -7.02 -1.18 11.08
CA ALA A 58 -6.80 -2.07 9.95
C ALA A 58 -6.22 -3.43 10.38
N ARG A 59 -5.21 -3.42 11.26
CA ARG A 59 -4.62 -4.66 11.83
C ARG A 59 -5.64 -5.50 12.57
N ASN A 60 -6.51 -4.87 13.37
CA ASN A 60 -7.55 -5.58 14.11
C ASN A 60 -8.63 -6.17 13.20
N ASP A 61 -9.01 -5.44 12.14
CA ASP A 61 -10.11 -5.80 11.26
C ASP A 61 -9.71 -6.87 10.23
N MET A 62 -8.54 -6.74 9.59
CA MET A 62 -8.08 -7.71 8.58
C MET A 62 -7.27 -8.88 9.16
N GLY A 63 -6.83 -8.77 10.41
CA GLY A 63 -5.92 -9.71 11.07
C GLY A 63 -4.44 -9.32 10.96
N GLU A 64 -3.69 -9.74 11.98
CA GLU A 64 -2.27 -9.41 12.15
C GLU A 64 -1.39 -9.91 11.00
N GLU A 65 -1.53 -11.18 10.61
CA GLU A 65 -0.72 -11.79 9.54
C GLU A 65 -0.87 -11.06 8.20
N ALA A 66 -2.11 -10.73 7.82
CA ALA A 66 -2.39 -10.02 6.58
C ALA A 66 -1.85 -8.58 6.62
N PHE A 67 -2.01 -7.90 7.75
CA PHE A 67 -1.47 -6.56 7.96
C PHE A 67 0.06 -6.55 7.87
N GLU A 68 0.73 -7.45 8.60
CA GLU A 68 2.19 -7.54 8.62
C GLU A 68 2.73 -7.82 7.22
N SER A 69 2.11 -8.76 6.49
CA SER A 69 2.50 -9.10 5.11
C SER A 69 2.40 -7.90 4.16
N LEU A 70 1.32 -7.11 4.24
CA LEU A 70 1.18 -5.90 3.42
C LEU A 70 2.23 -4.85 3.77
N THR A 71 2.43 -4.58 5.07
CA THR A 71 3.42 -3.58 5.50
C THR A 71 4.85 -3.99 5.17
N ALA A 72 5.16 -5.30 5.19
CA ALA A 72 6.45 -5.81 4.78
C ALA A 72 6.75 -5.48 3.30
N VAL A 73 5.79 -5.72 2.39
CA VAL A 73 5.93 -5.35 0.97
C VAL A 73 6.13 -3.83 0.80
N LEU A 74 5.32 -3.01 1.48
CA LEU A 74 5.44 -1.54 1.41
C LEU A 74 6.82 -1.05 1.88
N HIS A 75 7.34 -1.64 2.96
CA HIS A 75 8.67 -1.29 3.48
C HIS A 75 9.81 -1.82 2.62
N ALA A 76 9.66 -3.01 2.01
CA ALA A 76 10.64 -3.55 1.07
C ALA A 76 10.82 -2.59 -0.12
N VAL A 77 9.71 -2.21 -0.79
CA VAL A 77 9.76 -1.26 -1.91
C VAL A 77 10.34 0.09 -1.49
N ALA A 78 9.93 0.63 -0.32
CA ALA A 78 10.47 1.88 0.20
C ALA A 78 11.97 1.82 0.54
N SER A 79 12.52 0.62 0.80
CA SER A 79 13.94 0.44 1.06
C SER A 79 14.79 0.36 -0.21
N GLU A 80 14.18 -0.05 -1.32
CA GLU A 80 14.84 -0.19 -2.63
C GLU A 80 14.69 1.06 -3.51
N ARG A 81 13.62 1.85 -3.28
CA ARG A 81 13.30 3.06 -4.03
C ARG A 81 13.39 4.31 -3.16
N ASP A 82 14.42 5.14 -3.39
CA ASP A 82 14.59 6.44 -2.72
C ASP A 82 13.41 7.41 -2.96
N ASP A 83 12.67 7.22 -4.06
CA ASP A 83 11.55 8.05 -4.48
C ASP A 83 10.18 7.51 -4.02
N PHE A 84 10.14 6.42 -3.25
CA PHE A 84 8.94 5.83 -2.68
C PHE A 84 8.96 5.96 -1.15
N LYS A 85 8.00 6.71 -0.59
CA LYS A 85 7.92 6.94 0.86
C LYS A 85 6.60 6.44 1.41
N VAL A 86 6.66 5.78 2.56
CA VAL A 86 5.48 5.22 3.23
C VAL A 86 5.40 5.67 4.69
N TRP A 87 4.21 6.06 5.13
CA TRP A 87 3.88 6.37 6.51
C TRP A 87 2.67 5.54 6.95
N ILE A 88 2.86 4.67 7.94
CA ILE A 88 1.82 3.78 8.47
C ILE A 88 1.50 4.21 9.89
N GLY A 89 0.20 4.31 10.22
CA GLY A 89 -0.24 4.65 11.57
C GLY A 89 -0.30 6.15 11.85
N LEU A 90 -0.45 6.97 10.81
CA LEU A 90 -0.83 8.37 10.99
C LEU A 90 -2.21 8.44 11.65
N SER A 91 -2.27 9.16 12.76
CA SER A 91 -3.45 9.43 13.59
C SER A 91 -3.98 10.83 13.35
#